data_AF-A0A1B1W8V4-F1
#
_entry.id   AF-A0A1B1W8V4-F1
#
_cell.length_a   1.000
_cell.length_b   1.000
_cell.length_c   1.000
_cell.angle_alpha   90.00
_cell.angle_beta   90.00
_cell.angle_gamma   90.00
#
_symmetry.space_group_name_H-M   'P 1'
#
loop_
_entity.id
_entity.type
_entity.pdbx_description
1 polymer ?
#
loop_
_entity_poly.entity_id
_entity_poly.type
_entity_poly.pdbx_seq_one_letter_code
_entity_poly.pdbx_strand_id
1 'polypeptide(L)'
;RRNLLDLSTEEKNRFVQALDMAKHTTHPQFVIATRRSEEILGPDGNTPQFENISIYNYFVWTHYYSVKKTFLGAGQESFGEVDFSHEGPAFLTWHRYHLLQLERDIQEMLQDPSFSLPYWNFATGKNTCDICTDDLMGSRSNFDSTLISPNSVFSQWRVVCESLEDYDTLGTLCN
;
A
#
# COMPACT_ATOMS: atom_id res chain seq x y z
N ARG A 1 -16.80 5.38 9.15
CA ARG A 1 -16.48 4.05 8.56
C ARG A 1 -17.75 3.19 8.52
N ARG A 2 -18.26 2.88 7.33
CA ARG A 2 -19.49 2.08 7.08
C ARG A 2 -19.12 0.84 6.25
N ASN A 3 -20.03 -0.14 6.15
CA ASN A 3 -19.84 -1.26 5.22
C ASN A 3 -19.85 -0.73 3.78
N LEU A 4 -18.88 -1.12 2.96
CA LEU A 4 -18.75 -0.70 1.57
C LEU A 4 -20.00 -1.03 0.74
N LEU A 5 -20.64 -2.17 1.02
CA LEU A 5 -21.83 -2.60 0.29
C LEU A 5 -23.08 -1.74 0.60
N ASP A 6 -23.13 -1.09 1.76
CA ASP A 6 -24.24 -0.25 2.23
C ASP A 6 -24.15 1.20 1.76
N LEU A 7 -23.06 1.57 1.07
CA LEU A 7 -22.87 2.91 0.50
C LEU A 7 -23.79 3.13 -0.71
N SER A 8 -24.20 4.38 -0.95
CA SER A 8 -24.90 4.76 -2.19
C SER A 8 -24.00 4.55 -3.42
N THR A 9 -24.59 4.53 -4.61
CA THR A 9 -23.84 4.42 -5.87
C THR A 9 -22.80 5.54 -6.01
N GLU A 10 -23.16 6.76 -5.63
CA GLU A 10 -22.29 7.93 -5.66
C GLU A 10 -21.19 7.82 -4.61
N GLU A 11 -21.50 7.37 -3.39
CA GLU A 11 -20.51 7.13 -2.33
C GLU A 11 -19.48 6.05 -2.73
N LYS A 12 -19.93 4.96 -3.39
CA LYS A 12 -19.07 3.90 -3.91
C LYS A 12 -18.11 4.42 -4.98
N ASN A 13 -18.65 5.12 -5.98
CA ASN A 13 -17.85 5.70 -7.05
C ASN A 13 -16.82 6.70 -6.49
N ARG A 14 -17.26 7.59 -5.59
CA ARG A 14 -16.37 8.54 -4.91
C ARG A 14 -15.25 7.84 -4.15
N PHE A 15 -15.52 6.74 -3.48
CA PHE A 15 -14.50 5.96 -2.78
C PHE A 15 -13.47 5.35 -3.75
N VAL A 16 -13.92 4.71 -4.84
CA VAL A 16 -13.03 4.14 -5.86
C VAL A 16 -12.15 5.23 -6.49
N GLN A 17 -12.74 6.36 -6.87
CA GLN A 17 -12.00 7.50 -7.41
C GLN A 17 -11.00 8.09 -6.41
N ALA A 18 -11.35 8.14 -5.11
CA ALA A 18 -10.43 8.62 -4.07
C ALA A 18 -9.20 7.71 -3.92
N LEU A 19 -9.38 6.39 -3.98
CA LEU A 19 -8.25 5.44 -3.95
C LEU A 19 -7.36 5.62 -5.18
N ASP A 20 -7.95 5.72 -6.36
CA ASP A 20 -7.20 5.91 -7.61
C ASP A 20 -6.47 7.26 -7.64
N MET A 21 -7.09 8.33 -7.14
CA MET A 21 -6.45 9.63 -6.99
C MET A 21 -5.27 9.56 -6.00
N ALA A 22 -5.42 8.86 -4.88
CA ALA A 22 -4.35 8.65 -3.90
C ALA A 22 -3.17 7.85 -4.49
N LYS A 23 -3.45 6.93 -5.44
CA LYS A 23 -2.41 6.19 -6.15
C LYS A 23 -1.55 7.07 -7.06
N HIS A 24 -2.11 8.14 -7.60
CA HIS A 24 -1.45 9.01 -8.57
C HIS A 24 -0.98 10.35 -7.98
N THR A 25 -1.45 10.72 -6.79
CA THR A 25 -1.06 11.98 -6.13
C THR A 25 0.18 11.78 -5.27
N THR A 26 1.27 12.50 -5.58
CA THR A 26 2.48 12.54 -4.75
C THR A 26 2.17 12.96 -3.33
N HIS A 27 2.69 12.23 -2.35
CA HIS A 27 2.52 12.50 -0.94
C HIS A 27 3.15 13.86 -0.59
N PRO A 28 2.41 14.80 0.04
CA PRO A 28 2.91 16.17 0.24
C PRO A 28 3.96 16.28 1.36
N GLN A 29 3.95 15.36 2.33
CA GLN A 29 4.80 15.41 3.52
C GLN A 29 5.92 14.36 3.59
N PHE A 30 5.73 13.19 2.99
CA PHE A 30 6.63 12.05 3.15
C PHE A 30 7.33 11.70 1.85
N VAL A 31 8.60 11.34 2.00
CA VAL A 31 9.45 10.70 0.99
C VAL A 31 9.93 9.38 1.57
N ILE A 32 10.31 8.44 0.72
CA ILE A 32 10.78 7.11 1.14
C ILE A 32 12.28 6.97 0.94
N ALA A 33 12.95 6.28 1.86
CA ALA A 33 14.36 5.94 1.69
C ALA A 33 14.50 4.77 0.71
N THR A 34 15.44 4.86 -0.22
CA THR A 34 15.76 3.75 -1.15
C THR A 34 17.01 2.99 -0.74
N ARG A 35 17.71 3.46 0.30
CA ARG A 35 18.92 2.86 0.89
C ARG A 35 18.82 2.81 2.41
N ARG A 36 19.60 1.90 3.02
CA ARG A 36 19.74 1.78 4.49
C ARG A 36 20.58 2.93 5.05
N SER A 37 20.61 3.03 6.37
CA SER A 37 21.27 4.12 7.11
C SER A 37 22.72 4.37 6.70
N GLU A 38 23.48 3.32 6.37
CA GLU A 38 24.89 3.37 6.02
C GLU A 38 25.14 4.09 4.69
N GLU A 39 24.16 4.04 3.79
CA GLU A 39 24.23 4.57 2.42
C GLU A 39 23.24 5.71 2.20
N ILE A 40 22.59 6.21 3.27
CA ILE A 40 21.47 7.15 3.17
C ILE A 40 21.88 8.52 2.60
N LEU A 41 23.16 8.88 2.70
CA LEU A 41 23.72 10.11 2.14
C LEU A 41 24.38 9.90 0.76
N GLY A 42 24.19 8.72 0.16
CA GLY A 42 24.70 8.40 -1.16
C GLY A 42 26.23 8.27 -1.23
N PRO A 43 26.77 7.98 -2.43
CA PRO A 43 28.20 7.71 -2.62
C PRO A 43 29.12 8.90 -2.32
N ASP A 44 28.62 10.12 -2.46
CA ASP A 44 29.35 11.36 -2.19
C ASP A 44 29.22 11.82 -0.72
N GLY A 45 28.40 11.14 0.07
CA GLY A 45 28.11 11.51 1.46
C GLY A 45 27.29 12.79 1.62
N ASN A 46 26.68 13.29 0.53
CA ASN A 46 25.93 14.55 0.55
C ASN A 46 24.65 14.54 -0.32
N THR A 47 24.28 13.39 -0.90
CA THR A 47 23.07 13.20 -1.71
C THR A 47 22.10 12.25 -0.99
N PRO A 48 21.09 12.77 -0.26
CA PRO A 48 20.11 11.94 0.42
C PRO A 48 19.38 10.98 -0.53
N GLN A 49 19.36 9.69 -0.19
CA GLN A 49 18.75 8.62 -0.99
C GLN A 49 17.26 8.47 -0.69
N PHE A 50 16.50 9.51 -1.00
CA PHE A 50 15.05 9.55 -0.83
C PHE A 50 14.32 9.85 -2.14
N GLU A 51 13.17 9.24 -2.34
CA GLU A 51 12.31 9.47 -3.50
C GLU A 51 10.91 9.93 -3.10
N ASN A 52 10.31 10.77 -3.95
CA ASN A 52 8.90 11.10 -3.86
C ASN A 52 8.07 9.84 -4.13
N ILE A 53 6.97 9.70 -3.43
CA ILE A 53 6.06 8.56 -3.55
C ILE A 53 4.61 9.04 -3.55
N SER A 54 3.69 8.29 -4.15
CA SER A 54 2.25 8.63 -4.03
C SER A 54 1.68 8.30 -2.66
N ILE A 55 0.54 8.89 -2.31
CA ILE A 55 -0.15 8.64 -1.03
C ILE A 55 -0.40 7.14 -0.84
N TYR A 56 -0.95 6.47 -1.85
CA TYR A 56 -1.22 5.03 -1.75
C TYR A 56 0.06 4.18 -1.78
N ASN A 57 1.09 4.58 -2.53
CA ASN A 57 2.36 3.85 -2.52
C ASN A 57 3.11 4.03 -1.19
N TYR A 58 2.98 5.17 -0.50
CA TYR A 58 3.52 5.34 0.85
C TYR A 58 2.84 4.38 1.85
N PHE A 59 1.52 4.22 1.74
CA PHE A 59 0.78 3.21 2.49
C PHE A 59 1.31 1.79 2.22
N VAL A 60 1.61 1.44 0.97
CA VAL A 60 2.25 0.14 0.64
C VAL A 60 3.68 0.04 1.20
N TRP A 61 4.49 1.08 1.02
CA TRP A 61 5.91 1.07 1.38
C TRP A 61 6.13 0.94 2.89
N THR A 62 5.32 1.62 3.71
CA THR A 62 5.41 1.52 5.17
C THR A 62 5.11 0.11 5.69
N HIS A 63 4.17 -0.60 5.04
CA HIS A 63 3.90 -2.01 5.34
C HIS A 63 5.07 -2.89 4.92
N TYR A 64 5.55 -2.78 3.68
CA TYR A 64 6.76 -3.46 3.19
C TYR A 64 7.95 -3.27 4.16
N TYR A 65 8.22 -2.03 4.56
CA TYR A 65 9.35 -1.71 5.43
C TYR A 65 9.22 -2.33 6.83
N SER A 66 8.00 -2.55 7.32
CA SER A 66 7.76 -3.20 8.61
C SER A 66 7.96 -4.72 8.59
N VAL A 67 7.86 -5.35 7.43
CA VAL A 67 7.94 -6.82 7.26
C VAL A 67 9.17 -7.29 6.50
N LYS A 68 9.98 -6.37 5.97
CA LYS A 68 11.18 -6.73 5.19
C LYS A 68 12.17 -7.53 6.04
N LYS A 69 12.94 -8.38 5.38
CA LYS A 69 14.03 -9.11 6.03
C LYS A 69 15.12 -8.18 6.55
N THR A 70 15.86 -8.66 7.54
CA THR A 70 17.08 -8.00 8.01
C THR A 70 18.24 -8.38 7.09
N PHE A 71 18.76 -7.40 6.35
CA PHE A 71 19.92 -7.60 5.49
C PHE A 71 21.20 -7.72 6.32
N LEU A 72 21.93 -8.83 6.14
CA LEU A 72 23.14 -9.12 6.92
C LEU A 72 24.44 -8.76 6.19
N GLY A 73 24.40 -8.59 4.87
CA GLY A 73 25.56 -8.30 4.05
C GLY A 73 25.48 -8.99 2.69
N ALA A 74 26.20 -8.46 1.70
CA ALA A 74 26.24 -9.06 0.38
C ALA A 74 26.81 -10.49 0.46
N GLY A 75 26.13 -11.45 -0.16
CA GLY A 75 26.50 -12.87 -0.11
C GLY A 75 26.08 -13.60 1.17
N GLN A 76 25.38 -12.94 2.09
CA GLN A 76 24.72 -13.58 3.23
C GLN A 76 23.22 -13.62 3.02
N GLU A 77 22.58 -14.71 3.47
CA GLU A 77 21.13 -14.80 3.45
C GLU A 77 20.53 -13.80 4.45
N SER A 78 19.59 -12.98 3.98
CA SER A 78 18.87 -12.04 4.82
C SER A 78 17.98 -12.79 5.83
N PHE A 79 17.96 -12.32 7.08
CA PHE A 79 17.21 -12.96 8.18
C PHE A 79 15.72 -12.60 8.13
N GLY A 80 14.85 -13.62 8.15
CA GLY A 80 13.41 -13.47 7.88
C GLY A 80 12.49 -13.68 9.07
N GLU A 81 12.98 -14.21 10.20
CA GLU A 81 12.19 -14.46 11.41
C GLU A 81 12.03 -13.19 12.26
N VAL A 82 11.59 -12.10 11.59
CA VAL A 82 11.32 -10.80 12.18
C VAL A 82 10.17 -10.13 11.45
N ASP A 83 9.19 -9.63 12.19
CA ASP A 83 8.08 -8.85 11.66
C ASP A 83 7.66 -7.80 12.71
N PHE A 84 7.65 -6.52 12.32
CA PHE A 84 7.32 -5.41 13.23
C PHE A 84 5.83 -5.11 13.31
N SER A 85 5.02 -5.66 12.42
CA SER A 85 3.59 -5.34 12.26
C SER A 85 2.67 -6.55 12.29
N HIS A 86 3.20 -7.77 12.35
CA HIS A 86 2.47 -9.03 12.47
C HIS A 86 3.04 -9.92 13.58
N GLU A 87 2.42 -11.09 13.76
CA GLU A 87 2.86 -12.17 14.66
C GLU A 87 3.13 -11.75 16.12
N GLY A 88 2.53 -10.65 16.55
CA GLY A 88 2.73 -10.12 17.89
C GLY A 88 1.66 -9.13 18.35
N PRO A 89 1.77 -8.63 19.60
CA PRO A 89 0.77 -7.74 20.19
C PRO A 89 0.57 -6.41 19.43
N ALA A 90 1.58 -5.99 18.65
CA ALA A 90 1.53 -4.77 17.87
C ALA A 90 0.64 -4.89 16.62
N PHE A 91 0.21 -6.10 16.23
CA PHE A 91 -0.52 -6.34 14.98
C PHE A 91 -1.72 -5.39 14.79
N LEU A 92 -2.59 -5.33 15.81
CA LEU A 92 -3.80 -4.50 15.74
C LEU A 92 -3.48 -3.01 15.84
N THR A 93 -2.51 -2.61 16.66
CA THR A 93 -2.18 -1.19 16.85
C THR A 93 -1.44 -0.61 15.66
N TRP A 94 -0.55 -1.38 15.03
CA TRP A 94 0.18 -0.99 13.83
C TRP A 94 -0.80 -0.76 12.68
N HIS A 95 -1.65 -1.74 12.37
CA HIS A 95 -2.64 -1.62 11.28
C HIS A 95 -3.72 -0.57 11.56
N ARG A 96 -4.08 -0.33 12.83
CA ARG A 96 -4.98 0.78 13.20
C ARG A 96 -4.39 2.12 12.80
N TYR A 97 -3.12 2.37 13.14
CA TYR A 97 -2.46 3.63 12.80
C TYR A 97 -2.22 3.74 11.29
N HIS A 98 -1.85 2.65 10.64
CA HIS A 98 -1.66 2.57 9.19
C HIS A 98 -2.91 3.00 8.41
N LEU A 99 -4.09 2.50 8.80
CA LEU A 99 -5.37 2.93 8.22
C LEU A 99 -5.75 4.36 8.60
N LEU A 100 -5.43 4.81 9.82
CA LEU A 100 -5.72 6.18 10.26
C LEU A 100 -4.90 7.21 9.48
N GLN A 101 -3.64 6.90 9.18
CA GLN A 101 -2.77 7.74 8.36
C GLN A 101 -3.31 7.83 6.93
N LEU A 102 -3.62 6.70 6.28
CA LEU A 102 -4.21 6.70 4.93
C LEU A 102 -5.53 7.47 4.86
N GLU A 103 -6.41 7.28 5.85
CA GLU A 103 -7.67 8.03 5.94
C GLU A 103 -7.42 9.54 6.03
N ARG A 104 -6.43 9.95 6.83
CA ARG A 104 -6.05 11.36 6.98
C ARG A 104 -5.47 11.95 5.69
N ASP A 105 -4.57 11.23 5.02
CA ASP A 105 -3.95 11.69 3.78
C ASP A 105 -5.00 11.86 2.67
N ILE A 106 -5.97 10.95 2.58
CA ILE A 106 -7.07 11.07 1.63
C ILE A 106 -8.03 12.22 2.01
N GLN A 107 -8.32 12.43 3.29
CA GLN A 107 -9.11 13.60 3.73
C GLN A 107 -8.46 14.91 3.31
N GLU A 108 -7.13 15.05 3.48
CA GLU A 108 -6.39 16.24 3.09
C GLU A 108 -6.33 16.39 1.56
N MET A 109 -6.05 15.30 0.83
CA MET A 109 -6.02 15.28 -0.64
C MET A 109 -7.37 15.72 -1.24
N LEU A 110 -8.48 15.24 -0.68
CA LEU A 110 -9.83 15.58 -1.15
C LEU A 110 -10.36 16.91 -0.59
N GLN A 111 -9.66 17.52 0.37
CA GLN A 111 -10.18 18.63 1.19
C GLN A 111 -11.53 18.31 1.84
N ASP A 112 -11.73 17.04 2.23
CA ASP A 112 -12.95 16.56 2.85
C ASP A 112 -12.64 15.93 4.22
N PRO A 113 -12.82 16.66 5.33
CA PRO A 113 -12.56 16.12 6.67
C PRO A 113 -13.56 15.04 7.10
N SER A 114 -14.66 14.85 6.35
CA SER A 114 -15.68 13.84 6.62
C SER A 114 -15.44 12.52 5.88
N PHE A 115 -14.50 12.48 4.93
CA PHE A 115 -14.12 11.25 4.25
C PHE A 115 -13.72 10.19 5.28
N SER A 116 -14.19 8.96 5.10
CA SER A 116 -13.80 7.84 5.95
C SER A 116 -13.64 6.57 5.13
N LEU A 117 -12.68 5.73 5.51
CA LEU A 117 -12.48 4.43 4.90
C LEU A 117 -13.69 3.52 5.24
N PRO A 118 -14.35 2.93 4.23
CA PRO A 118 -15.32 1.88 4.47
C PRO A 118 -14.62 0.58 4.86
N TYR A 119 -15.38 -0.37 5.38
CA TYR A 119 -14.89 -1.72 5.65
C TYR A 119 -15.60 -2.73 4.75
N TRP A 120 -14.95 -3.88 4.56
CA TRP A 120 -15.55 -5.06 3.94
C TRP A 120 -15.82 -6.11 5.02
N ASN A 121 -17.08 -6.54 5.13
CA ASN A 121 -17.40 -7.71 5.94
C ASN A 121 -17.04 -8.98 5.15
N PHE A 122 -15.83 -9.49 5.35
CA PHE A 122 -15.39 -10.74 4.75
C PHE A 122 -15.89 -11.99 5.49
N ALA A 123 -16.43 -11.86 6.71
CA ALA A 123 -16.85 -12.97 7.56
C ALA A 123 -18.26 -13.49 7.18
N THR A 124 -18.46 -13.81 5.89
CA THR A 124 -19.78 -14.16 5.33
C THR A 124 -19.93 -15.64 4.98
N GLY A 125 -18.84 -16.42 4.99
CA GLY A 125 -18.84 -17.82 4.54
C GLY A 125 -19.12 -18.00 3.04
N LYS A 126 -19.07 -16.92 2.25
CA LYS A 126 -19.23 -16.97 0.80
C LYS A 126 -17.99 -17.57 0.12
N ASN A 127 -18.21 -18.25 -1.01
CA ASN A 127 -17.13 -18.78 -1.86
C ASN A 127 -16.58 -17.76 -2.86
N THR A 128 -17.10 -16.53 -2.86
CA THR A 128 -16.74 -15.48 -3.82
C THR A 128 -16.54 -14.16 -3.10
N CYS A 129 -15.62 -13.34 -3.62
CA CYS A 129 -15.46 -11.95 -3.21
C CYS A 129 -16.69 -11.13 -3.68
N ASP A 130 -17.49 -10.66 -2.74
CA ASP A 130 -18.75 -9.93 -3.02
C ASP A 130 -18.56 -8.43 -3.23
N ILE A 131 -17.33 -7.93 -3.09
CA ILE A 131 -16.92 -6.56 -3.45
C ILE A 131 -16.09 -6.49 -4.74
N CYS A 132 -15.79 -7.64 -5.36
CA CYS A 132 -14.99 -7.75 -6.58
C CYS A 132 -15.88 -7.58 -7.82
N THR A 133 -16.39 -6.35 -7.97
CA THR A 133 -17.24 -5.90 -9.08
C THR A 133 -16.67 -4.61 -9.66
N ASP A 134 -16.94 -4.31 -10.93
CA ASP A 134 -16.30 -3.17 -11.63
C ASP A 134 -16.73 -1.79 -11.09
N ASP A 135 -17.85 -1.72 -10.36
CA ASP A 135 -18.30 -0.52 -9.62
C ASP A 135 -17.60 -0.35 -8.25
N LEU A 136 -16.86 -1.36 -7.81
CA LEU A 136 -16.11 -1.39 -6.55
C LEU A 136 -14.64 -1.79 -6.83
N MET A 137 -14.17 -2.92 -6.28
CA MET A 137 -12.75 -3.28 -6.26
C MET A 137 -12.24 -3.93 -7.55
N GLY A 138 -13.11 -4.05 -8.56
CA GLY A 138 -12.82 -4.69 -9.83
C GLY A 138 -13.20 -6.17 -9.84
N SER A 139 -13.89 -6.58 -10.90
CA SER A 139 -14.19 -7.99 -11.16
C SER A 139 -13.00 -8.73 -11.78
N ARG A 140 -13.10 -10.06 -11.90
CA ARG A 140 -12.09 -10.87 -12.59
C ARG A 140 -12.11 -10.57 -14.09
N SER A 141 -10.93 -10.42 -14.71
CA SER A 141 -10.82 -10.26 -16.16
C SER A 141 -11.28 -11.52 -16.90
N ASN A 142 -12.00 -11.32 -18.01
CA ASN A 142 -12.37 -12.41 -18.93
C ASN A 142 -11.22 -12.87 -19.83
N PHE A 143 -10.12 -12.08 -19.91
CA PHE A 143 -8.96 -12.39 -20.74
C PHE A 143 -7.86 -13.13 -19.96
N ASP A 144 -7.78 -12.89 -18.66
CA ASP A 144 -6.84 -13.57 -17.76
C ASP A 144 -7.48 -13.69 -16.37
N SER A 145 -7.60 -14.93 -15.90
CA SER A 145 -8.24 -15.23 -14.62
C SER A 145 -7.47 -14.71 -13.41
N THR A 146 -6.21 -14.30 -13.56
CA THR A 146 -5.39 -13.71 -12.48
C THR A 146 -5.36 -12.19 -12.51
N LEU A 147 -5.99 -11.54 -13.50
CA LEU A 147 -6.03 -10.08 -13.62
C LEU A 147 -7.39 -9.50 -13.26
N ILE A 148 -7.40 -8.20 -12.94
CA ILE A 148 -8.60 -7.40 -12.75
C ILE A 148 -9.19 -7.04 -14.12
N SER A 149 -10.53 -6.98 -14.20
CA SER A 149 -11.29 -6.51 -15.36
C SER A 149 -10.75 -5.16 -15.87
N PRO A 150 -10.47 -5.02 -17.18
CA PRO A 150 -10.04 -3.75 -17.77
C PRO A 150 -11.02 -2.58 -17.58
N ASN A 151 -12.27 -2.86 -17.17
CA ASN A 151 -13.26 -1.83 -16.87
C ASN A 151 -13.11 -1.22 -15.47
N SER A 152 -12.29 -1.80 -14.60
CA SER A 152 -11.95 -1.21 -13.30
C SER A 152 -10.64 -0.43 -13.38
N VAL A 153 -10.59 0.75 -12.75
CA VAL A 153 -9.37 1.56 -12.64
C VAL A 153 -8.21 0.78 -12.00
N PHE A 154 -8.52 -0.17 -11.11
CA PHE A 154 -7.50 -0.99 -10.43
C PHE A 154 -6.74 -1.93 -11.38
N SER A 155 -7.27 -2.21 -12.58
CA SER A 155 -6.53 -2.97 -13.62
C SER A 155 -5.33 -2.20 -14.18
N GLN A 156 -5.30 -0.88 -14.03
CA GLN A 156 -4.24 0.00 -14.52
C GLN A 156 -3.12 0.17 -13.49
N TRP A 157 -3.36 -0.22 -12.24
CA TRP A 157 -2.39 -0.07 -11.18
C TRP A 157 -1.15 -0.91 -11.44
N ARG A 158 0.01 -0.31 -11.20
CA ARG A 158 1.29 -1.00 -11.07
C ARG A 158 1.69 -1.03 -9.60
N VAL A 159 2.30 -2.13 -9.21
CA VAL A 159 2.74 -2.45 -7.86
C VAL A 159 4.13 -1.89 -7.61
N VAL A 160 4.43 -1.67 -6.34
CA VAL A 160 5.77 -1.31 -5.83
C VAL A 160 6.22 -2.42 -4.87
N CYS A 161 7.52 -2.50 -4.62
CA CYS A 161 8.11 -3.43 -3.65
C CYS A 161 8.06 -4.92 -4.04
N GLU A 162 7.98 -5.25 -5.33
CA GLU A 162 8.02 -6.65 -5.80
C GLU A 162 9.44 -7.20 -6.05
N SER A 163 10.46 -6.35 -6.13
CA SER A 163 11.84 -6.78 -6.41
C SER A 163 12.58 -7.28 -5.15
N LEU A 164 11.99 -8.24 -4.44
CA LEU A 164 12.55 -8.77 -3.18
C LEU A 164 13.97 -9.32 -3.34
N GLU A 165 14.27 -9.94 -4.49
CA GLU A 165 15.61 -10.44 -4.80
C GLU A 165 16.66 -9.32 -4.75
N ASP A 166 16.37 -8.15 -5.34
CA ASP A 166 17.29 -7.01 -5.32
C ASP A 166 17.47 -6.49 -3.89
N TYR A 167 16.37 -6.34 -3.14
CA TYR A 167 16.42 -5.76 -1.79
C TYR A 167 17.18 -6.66 -0.80
N ASP A 168 16.92 -7.97 -0.85
CA ASP A 168 17.47 -8.95 0.07
C ASP A 168 18.92 -9.35 -0.28
N THR A 169 19.40 -9.09 -1.50
CA THR A 169 20.77 -9.43 -1.94
C THR A 169 21.69 -8.22 -2.05
N LEU A 170 21.18 -7.06 -2.46
CA LEU A 170 21.95 -5.82 -2.61
C LEU A 170 21.84 -4.90 -1.38
N GLY A 171 20.90 -5.18 -0.47
CA GLY A 171 20.66 -4.35 0.70
C GLY A 171 20.03 -2.99 0.37
N THR A 172 19.37 -2.87 -0.78
CA THR A 172 18.56 -1.72 -1.17
C THR A 172 17.17 -1.79 -0.51
N LEU A 173 16.39 -0.72 -0.63
CA LEU A 173 15.00 -0.68 -0.21
C LEU A 173 14.07 -0.50 -1.42
N CYS A 174 12.80 -0.87 -1.23
CA CYS A 174 11.75 -0.61 -2.20
C CYS A 174 11.73 0.86 -2.63
N ASN A 175 11.56 1.08 -3.93
CA ASN A 175 11.38 2.36 -4.61
C ASN A 175 10.22 2.24 -5.61
#